data_AF-A0A352MXI5-F1
#
_entry.id   AF-A0A352MXI5-F1
#
_cell.length_a   1.000
_cell.length_b   1.000
_cell.length_c   1.000
_cell.angle_alpha   90.00
_cell.angle_beta   90.00
_cell.angle_gamma   90.00
#
_symmetry.space_group_name_H-M   'P 1'
#
loop_
_entity.id
_entity.type
_entity.pdbx_description
1 polymer ?
#
loop_
_entity_poly.entity_id
_entity_poly.type
_entity_poly.pdbx_seq_one_letter_code
_entity_poly.pdbx_strand_id
1 'polypeptide(L)'
;MEAIKMKFEKLNEDKIRITLSSQDLVEKDIDFHSFMSNSIKSQNLFLDILEEAEKKVGFVTKDYKVRIEALAMNDGDFIFTVTRFSRKQRKRFS
;
A
#
# COMPACT_ATOMS: atom_id res chain seq x y z
N MET A 1 -13.25 0.89 22.01
CA MET A 1 -11.95 0.86 21.30
C MET A 1 -12.22 1.35 19.90
N GLU A 2 -11.74 2.54 19.54
CA GLU A 2 -11.68 2.92 18.13
C GLU A 2 -10.63 2.02 17.50
N ALA A 3 -11.04 1.17 16.56
CA ALA A 3 -10.08 0.46 15.73
C ALA A 3 -9.30 1.52 14.95
N ILE A 4 -8.02 1.69 15.27
CA ILE A 4 -7.13 2.48 14.42
C ILE A 4 -7.18 1.80 13.05
N LYS A 5 -7.69 2.52 12.06
CA LYS A 5 -7.82 2.04 10.69
C LYS A 5 -6.68 2.62 9.90
N MET A 6 -5.94 1.75 9.21
CA MET A 6 -5.09 2.13 8.07
C MET A 6 -5.65 3.36 7.35
N LYS A 7 -4.82 4.40 7.24
CA LYS A 7 -5.23 5.67 6.64
C LYS A 7 -4.88 5.66 5.16
N PHE A 8 -5.88 5.92 4.31
CA PHE A 8 -5.70 6.03 2.87
C PHE A 8 -5.81 7.49 2.44
N GLU A 9 -4.79 8.00 1.76
CA GLU A 9 -4.70 9.37 1.28
C GLU A 9 -4.44 9.37 -0.23
N LYS A 10 -5.29 10.04 -1.00
CA LYS A 10 -5.10 10.19 -2.44
C LYS A 10 -4.15 11.34 -2.72
N LEU A 11 -2.94 11.02 -3.19
CA LEU A 11 -1.93 12.03 -3.54
C LEU A 11 -2.22 12.64 -4.91
N ASN A 12 -2.62 11.81 -5.88
CA ASN A 12 -3.13 12.22 -7.19
C ASN A 12 -3.94 11.08 -7.83
N GLU A 13 -4.26 11.18 -9.13
CA GLU A 13 -4.99 10.14 -9.86
C GLU A 13 -4.26 8.79 -9.90
N ASP A 14 -2.93 8.81 -9.98
CA ASP A 14 -2.10 7.62 -10.18
C ASP A 14 -1.30 7.21 -8.94
N LYS A 15 -1.49 7.92 -7.82
CA LYS A 15 -0.72 7.71 -6.59
C LYS A 15 -1.56 7.88 -5.35
N ILE A 16 -1.43 6.92 -4.43
CA ILE A 16 -1.98 6.98 -3.08
C ILE A 16 -0.89 6.77 -2.04
N ARG A 17 -1.14 7.30 -0.85
CA ARG A 17 -0.36 7.05 0.36
C ARG A 17 -1.21 6.28 1.34
N ILE A 18 -0.61 5.32 2.01
CA ILE A 18 -1.26 4.49 3.00
C ILE A 18 -0.39 4.48 4.25
N THR A 19 -0.97 4.83 5.39
CA THR A 19 -0.26 4.79 6.67
C THR A 19 -0.81 3.64 7.49
N LEU A 20 0.07 2.70 7.86
CA LEU A 20 -0.21 1.65 8.83
C LEU A 20 0.46 2.03 10.15
N SER A 21 -0.33 2.09 11.21
CA SER A 21 0.21 2.27 12.55
C SER A 21 0.82 0.98 13.07
N SER A 22 1.68 1.10 14.07
CA SER A 22 2.20 -0.06 14.82
C SER A 22 1.09 -1.00 15.33
N GLN A 23 -0.08 -0.45 15.67
CA GLN A 23 -1.24 -1.24 16.13
C GLN A 23 -1.93 -1.99 14.99
N ASP A 24 -2.04 -1.37 13.80
CA ASP A 24 -2.59 -2.03 12.59
C ASP A 24 -1.78 -3.28 12.21
N LEU A 25 -0.46 -3.26 12.43
CA LEU A 25 0.42 -4.40 12.14
C LEU A 25 0.14 -5.58 13.06
N VAL A 26 -0.06 -5.32 14.35
CA VAL A 26 -0.34 -6.33 15.37
C VAL A 26 -1.70 -6.99 15.11
N GLU A 27 -2.73 -6.20 14.79
CA GLU A 27 -4.08 -6.74 14.52
C GLU A 27 -4.13 -7.61 13.25
N LYS A 28 -3.25 -7.35 12.29
CA LYS A 28 -3.20 -8.08 11.01
C LYS A 28 -2.13 -9.17 10.96
N ASP A 29 -1.48 -9.46 12.09
CA ASP A 29 -0.40 -10.45 12.19
C ASP A 29 0.72 -10.21 11.14
N ILE A 30 1.03 -8.94 10.90
CA ILE A 30 2.03 -8.53 9.91
C ILE A 30 3.40 -8.55 10.58
N ASP A 31 4.15 -9.62 10.37
CA ASP A 31 5.55 -9.69 10.78
C ASP A 31 6.43 -8.80 9.88
N PHE A 32 7.06 -7.79 10.47
CA PHE A 32 7.92 -6.80 9.80
C PHE A 32 9.04 -7.44 8.96
N HIS A 33 9.67 -8.48 9.49
CA HIS A 33 10.75 -9.19 8.80
C HIS A 33 10.23 -9.97 7.60
N SER A 34 9.07 -10.63 7.73
CA SER A 34 8.37 -11.28 6.64
C SER A 34 7.89 -10.28 5.58
N PHE A 35 7.46 -9.10 6.01
CA PHE A 35 7.03 -8.00 5.15
C PHE A 35 8.16 -7.53 4.21
N MET A 36 9.32 -7.20 4.78
CA MET A 36 10.48 -6.66 4.06
C MET A 36 11.22 -7.70 3.19
N SER A 37 10.98 -8.99 3.41
CA SER A 37 11.64 -10.09 2.69
C SER A 37 10.91 -10.53 1.41
N ASN A 38 9.88 -9.80 0.97
CA ASN A 38 9.09 -10.11 -0.24
C ASN A 38 8.49 -11.53 -0.24
N SER A 39 8.06 -11.99 0.94
CA SER A 39 7.46 -13.31 1.12
C SER A 39 6.05 -13.39 0.49
N ILE A 40 5.53 -14.62 0.35
CA ILE A 40 4.15 -14.86 -0.12
C ILE A 40 3.11 -14.18 0.79
N LYS A 41 3.39 -14.10 2.11
CA LYS A 41 2.53 -13.39 3.06
C LYS A 41 2.42 -11.89 2.74
N SER A 42 3.53 -11.26 2.37
CA SER A 42 3.54 -9.85 1.96
C SER A 42 2.69 -9.61 0.70
N GLN A 43 2.67 -10.56 -0.23
CA GLN A 43 1.86 -10.45 -1.46
C GLN A 43 0.37 -10.42 -1.17
N ASN A 44 -0.12 -11.31 -0.30
CA ASN A 44 -1.54 -11.32 0.11
C ASN A 44 -1.93 -10.00 0.79
N LEU A 45 -1.08 -9.49 1.68
CA LEU A 45 -1.32 -8.21 2.33
C LEU A 45 -1.42 -7.05 1.32
N PHE A 46 -0.55 -7.02 0.30
CA PHE A 46 -0.65 -6.00 -0.74
C PHE A 46 -1.97 -6.07 -1.50
N LEU A 47 -2.46 -7.28 -1.79
CA LEU A 47 -3.76 -7.46 -2.45
C LEU A 47 -4.90 -6.92 -1.57
N ASP A 48 -4.90 -7.22 -0.28
CA ASP A 48 -5.89 -6.72 0.68
C ASP A 48 -5.86 -5.18 0.76
N ILE A 49 -4.65 -4.60 0.80
CA ILE A 49 -4.46 -3.14 0.84
C ILE A 49 -4.98 -2.48 -0.44
N LEU A 50 -4.74 -3.09 -1.60
CA LEU A 50 -5.23 -2.58 -2.88
C LEU A 50 -6.76 -2.67 -2.97
N GLU A 51 -7.35 -3.77 -2.50
CA GLU A 51 -8.81 -3.94 -2.45
C GLU A 51 -9.46 -2.90 -1.52
N GLU A 52 -8.87 -2.66 -0.34
CA GLU A 52 -9.32 -1.63 0.58
C GLU A 52 -9.17 -0.22 0.00
N ALA A 53 -8.09 0.05 -0.74
CA ALA A 53 -7.88 1.32 -1.42
C ALA A 53 -8.91 1.55 -2.54
N GLU A 54 -9.27 0.50 -3.28
CA GLU A 54 -10.33 0.56 -4.28
C GLU A 54 -11.68 0.89 -3.61
N LYS A 55 -12.04 0.19 -2.53
CA LYS A 55 -13.29 0.39 -1.80
C LYS A 55 -13.39 1.78 -1.16
N LYS A 56 -12.31 2.28 -0.53
CA LYS A 56 -12.33 3.51 0.28
C LYS A 56 -12.09 4.77 -0.52
N VAL A 57 -11.20 4.74 -1.51
CA VAL A 57 -10.76 5.93 -2.25
C VAL A 57 -10.90 5.80 -3.77
N GLY A 58 -11.52 4.71 -4.25
CA GLY A 58 -11.73 4.47 -5.68
C GLY A 58 -10.45 4.24 -6.46
N PHE A 59 -9.37 3.81 -5.81
CA PHE A 59 -8.08 3.60 -6.45
C PHE A 59 -7.99 2.24 -7.13
N VAL A 60 -8.57 2.15 -8.32
CA VAL A 60 -8.57 0.92 -9.14
C VAL A 60 -7.16 0.64 -9.70
N THR A 61 -6.63 -0.54 -9.45
CA THR A 61 -5.33 -0.98 -10.01
C THR A 61 -5.44 -2.07 -11.07
N LYS A 62 -6.66 -2.55 -11.35
CA LYS A 62 -6.91 -3.51 -12.42
C LYS A 62 -6.40 -2.98 -13.76
N ASP A 63 -5.61 -3.78 -14.46
CA ASP A 63 -4.94 -3.44 -15.74
C ASP A 63 -3.81 -2.39 -15.67
N TYR A 64 -3.38 -1.98 -14.47
CA TYR A 64 -2.21 -1.13 -14.27
C TYR A 64 -0.99 -1.94 -13.82
N LYS A 65 0.20 -1.49 -14.21
CA LYS A 65 1.42 -1.91 -13.50
C LYS A 65 1.48 -1.12 -12.20
N VAL A 66 1.64 -1.79 -11.07
CA VAL A 66 1.71 -1.14 -9.75
C VAL A 66 3.15 -1.18 -9.25
N ARG A 67 3.61 -0.07 -8.66
CA ARG A 67 4.81 0.01 -7.83
C ARG A 67 4.37 0.33 -6.41
N ILE A 68 4.93 -0.39 -5.45
CA ILE A 68 4.72 -0.14 -4.03
C ILE A 68 6.08 0.20 -3.43
N GLU A 69 6.13 1.31 -2.71
CA GLU A 69 7.30 1.79 -1.98
C GLU A 69 6.93 1.80 -0.50
N ALA A 70 7.78 1.21 0.35
CA ALA A 70 7.57 1.12 1.78
C ALA A 70 8.63 1.94 2.52
N LEU A 71 8.20 2.73 3.49
CA LEU A 71 9.08 3.48 4.36
C LEU A 71 8.70 3.22 5.82
N ALA A 72 9.65 2.72 6.59
CA ALA A 72 9.53 2.56 8.04
C ALA A 72 9.83 3.90 8.72
N MET A 73 8.96 4.30 9.64
CA MET A 73 9.12 5.51 10.44
C MET A 73 9.74 5.16 11.81
N ASN A 74 10.40 6.12 12.44
CA ASN A 74 11.08 5.91 13.72
C ASN A 74 10.11 5.65 14.90
N ASP A 75 8.85 6.02 14.74
CA ASP A 75 7.76 5.79 15.70
C ASP A 75 7.10 4.41 15.55
N GLY A 76 7.58 3.59 14.61
CA GLY A 76 7.07 2.23 14.35
C GLY A 76 5.99 2.18 13.27
N ASP A 77 5.54 3.33 12.76
CA ASP A 77 4.55 3.40 11.70
C ASP A 77 5.17 3.13 10.33
N PHE A 78 4.32 2.73 9.38
CA PHE A 78 4.71 2.45 8.00
C PHE A 78 3.95 3.32 7.03
N ILE A 79 4.69 3.89 6.09
CA ILE A 79 4.12 4.64 4.99
C ILE A 79 4.36 3.85 3.71
N PHE A 80 3.26 3.49 3.07
CA PHE A 80 3.25 2.93 1.73
C PHE A 80 2.89 4.00 0.73
N THR A 81 3.68 4.10 -0.34
CA THR A 81 3.30 4.85 -1.52
C THR A 81 3.02 3.86 -2.63
N VAL A 82 1.78 3.84 -3.10
CA VAL A 82 1.35 3.00 -4.22
C VAL A 82 1.20 3.87 -5.44
N THR A 83 1.92 3.54 -6.50
CA THR A 83 1.87 4.24 -7.79
C THR A 83 1.42 3.28 -8.88
N ARG A 84 0.39 3.65 -9.64
CA ARG A 84 -0.07 2.89 -10.81
C ARG A 84 0.42 3.53 -12.10
N PHE A 85 0.80 2.71 -13.07
CA PHE A 85 1.32 3.14 -14.36
C PHE A 85 0.43 2.61 -15.47
N SER A 86 -0.19 3.52 -16.23
CA SER A 86 -0.96 3.16 -17.41
C SER A 86 -0.03 2.83 -18.59
N ARG A 87 -0.54 2.08 -19.57
CA ARG A 87 0.18 1.79 -20.83
C ARG A 87 0.68 3.05 -21.55
N LYS A 88 0.00 4.20 -21.40
CA LYS A 88 0.41 5.48 -22.01
C LYS A 88 1.70 6.04 -21.39
N GLN A 89 1.96 5.79 -20.10
CA GLN A 89 3.15 6.28 -19.42
C GLN A 89 4.43 5.48 -19.77
N ARG A 90 4.31 4.29 -20.37
CA ARG A 90 5.45 3.47 -20.82
C ARG A 90 6.30 4.13 -21.92
N LYS A 91 5.74 5.05 -22.72
CA LYS A 91 6.46 5.70 -23.83
C LYS A 91 7.38 6.85 -23.43
N ARG A 92 7.31 7.35 -22.19
CA ARG A 92 8.14 8.49 -21.74
C ARG A 92 9.52 8.06 -21.19
N PHE A 93 9.76 6.76 -21.06
CA PHE A 93 11.01 6.19 -20.53
C PHE A 93 11.67 5.20 -21.51
N SER A 94 11.32 5.26 -22.80
CA SER A 94 11.96 4.48 -23.87
C SER A 94 12.68 5.39 -24.84
#